data_AF-A0A5K0W762-F1
#
_entry.id   AF-A0A5K0W762-F1
#
_cell.length_a   1.000
_cell.length_b   1.000
_cell.length_c   1.000
_cell.angle_alpha   90.00
_cell.angle_beta   90.00
_cell.angle_gamma   90.00
#
_symmetry.space_group_name_H-M   'P 1'
#
loop_
_entity.id
_entity.type
_entity.pdbx_description
1 polymer ?
#
loop_
_entity_poly.entity_id
_entity_poly.type
_entity_poly.pdbx_seq_one_letter_code
_entity_poly.pdbx_strand_id
1 'polypeptide(L)'
;VNGQIKRPQDEDIQSNVLEIVGSNVQSTYITCPADPAATLGIKLPYLVMIVKNLKKYFTFEIQILDDKNVRRRFRASNFQV
;
A
#
# COMPACT_ATOMS: atom_id res chain seq x y z
N VAL A 1 -14.14 -2.83 -14.97
CA VAL A 1 -13.35 -2.24 -13.85
C VAL A 1 -13.53 -3.18 -12.69
N ASN A 2 -12.58 -4.08 -12.44
CA ASN A 2 -12.80 -5.26 -11.60
C ASN A 2 -11.91 -5.20 -10.36
N GLY A 3 -12.34 -4.42 -9.37
CA GLY A 3 -11.73 -4.32 -8.06
C GLY A 3 -12.79 -4.10 -6.98
N GLN A 4 -12.52 -4.55 -5.77
CA GLN A 4 -13.39 -4.35 -4.60
C GLN A 4 -12.55 -3.95 -3.39
N ILE A 5 -13.15 -3.09 -2.56
CA ILE A 5 -12.63 -2.76 -1.22
C ILE A 5 -13.71 -3.14 -0.22
N LYS A 6 -13.37 -3.99 0.74
CA LYS A 6 -14.31 -4.54 1.74
C LYS A 6 -13.67 -4.55 3.12
N ARG A 7 -14.51 -4.70 4.15
CA ARG A 7 -14.06 -4.89 5.55
C ARG A 7 -14.56 -6.22 6.12
N PRO A 8 -14.07 -7.38 5.65
CA PRO A 8 -14.44 -8.67 6.21
C PRO A 8 -13.78 -8.92 7.58
N GLN A 9 -14.33 -9.85 8.35
CA GLN A 9 -13.65 -10.43 9.51
C GLN A 9 -12.66 -11.50 9.03
N ASP A 10 -11.39 -11.37 9.43
CA ASP A 10 -10.36 -12.36 9.13
C ASP A 10 -10.41 -13.51 10.15
N GLU A 11 -10.42 -14.75 9.66
CA GLU A 11 -10.58 -15.94 10.49
C GLU A 11 -9.38 -16.22 11.40
N ASP A 12 -8.15 -15.89 10.97
CA ASP A 12 -6.93 -16.22 11.71
C ASP A 12 -6.74 -15.30 12.93
N ILE A 13 -7.12 -14.03 12.79
CA ILE A 13 -6.99 -13.01 13.85
C ILE A 13 -8.33 -12.65 14.50
N GLN A 14 -9.43 -13.23 14.04
CA GLN A 14 -10.80 -12.98 14.50
C GLN A 14 -11.22 -11.49 14.53
N SER A 15 -10.62 -10.66 13.68
CA SER A 15 -10.81 -9.20 13.65
C SER A 15 -11.09 -8.71 12.24
N ASN A 16 -11.73 -7.54 12.12
CA ASN A 16 -11.97 -6.91 10.83
C ASN A 16 -10.67 -6.41 10.20
N VAL A 17 -10.51 -6.65 8.90
CA VAL A 17 -9.36 -6.20 8.09
C VAL A 17 -9.84 -5.38 6.89
N LEU A 18 -8.98 -4.51 6.35
CA LEU A 18 -9.25 -3.85 5.09
C LEU A 18 -8.77 -4.72 3.94
N GLU A 19 -9.70 -5.31 3.18
CA GLU A 19 -9.39 -6.09 2.00
C GLU A 19 -9.47 -5.20 0.76
N ILE A 20 -8.40 -5.18 -0.05
CA ILE A 20 -8.31 -4.50 -1.34
C ILE A 20 -7.87 -5.54 -2.37
N VAL A 21 -8.76 -5.89 -3.30
CA VAL A 21 -8.50 -6.92 -4.32
C VAL A 21 -8.97 -6.43 -5.67
N GLY A 22 -8.14 -6.62 -6.70
CA GLY A 22 -8.52 -6.35 -8.09
C GLY A 22 -7.77 -7.26 -9.06
N SER A 23 -8.27 -7.34 -10.29
CA SER A 23 -7.64 -8.14 -11.35
C SER A 23 -6.34 -7.53 -11.88
N ASN A 24 -6.18 -6.20 -11.78
CA ASN A 24 -4.97 -5.49 -12.13
C ASN A 24 -4.43 -4.74 -10.90
N VAL A 25 -3.20 -5.08 -10.49
CA VAL A 25 -2.53 -4.51 -9.33
C VAL A 25 -2.32 -2.99 -9.46
N GLN A 26 -2.22 -2.46 -10.68
CA GLN A 26 -1.99 -1.04 -10.93
C GLN A 26 -3.28 -0.20 -10.86
N SER A 27 -4.46 -0.82 -10.96
CA SER A 27 -5.73 -0.10 -11.07
C SER A 27 -6.53 -0.05 -9.76
N THR A 28 -6.15 -0.84 -8.75
CA THR A 28 -6.89 -0.96 -7.49
C THR A 28 -5.95 -0.72 -6.32
N TYR A 29 -5.89 0.52 -5.85
CA TYR A 29 -5.01 0.94 -4.76
C TYR A 29 -5.66 2.04 -3.92
N ILE A 30 -5.10 2.27 -2.74
CA ILE A 30 -5.37 3.45 -1.92
C ILE A 30 -4.10 4.29 -1.85
N THR A 31 -4.27 5.61 -1.75
CA THR A 31 -3.16 6.56 -1.64
C THR A 31 -3.36 7.45 -0.41
N CYS A 32 -2.25 7.89 0.15
CA CYS A 32 -2.22 8.89 1.21
C CYS A 32 -1.05 9.85 0.93
N PRO A 33 -1.28 11.17 0.95
CA PRO A 33 -2.56 11.85 1.22
C PRO A 33 -3.58 11.72 0.08
N ALA A 34 -4.85 12.04 0.37
CA ALA A 34 -5.93 12.02 -0.61
C ALA A 34 -5.78 13.12 -1.68
N ASP A 35 -5.23 14.28 -1.28
CA ASP A 35 -4.83 15.35 -2.19
C ASP A 35 -3.45 15.03 -2.80
N PRO A 36 -3.33 14.87 -4.13
CA PRO A 36 -2.05 14.60 -4.79
C PRO A 36 -1.00 15.72 -4.63
N ALA A 37 -1.43 16.95 -4.32
CA ALA A 37 -0.52 18.08 -4.08
C ALA A 37 0.01 18.10 -2.63
N ALA A 38 -0.68 17.44 -1.70
CA ALA A 38 -0.29 17.40 -0.31
C ALA A 38 0.82 16.37 -0.06
N THR A 39 1.51 16.52 1.08
CA THR A 39 2.53 15.56 1.54
C THR A 39 2.25 15.12 2.97
N LEU A 40 2.61 13.88 3.28
CA LEU A 40 2.51 13.33 4.63
C LEU A 40 3.86 13.50 5.35
N GLY A 41 3.90 14.36 6.37
CA GLY A 41 5.13 14.76 7.08
C GLY A 41 5.65 13.76 8.13
N ILE A 42 5.65 12.46 7.83
CA ILE A 42 6.17 11.43 8.75
C ILE A 42 7.70 11.43 8.73
N LYS A 43 8.29 11.56 9.92
CA LYS A 43 9.76 11.56 10.12
C LYS A 43 10.31 10.27 10.73
N LEU A 44 9.45 9.31 11.04
CA LEU A 44 9.85 8.07 11.67
C LEU A 44 10.67 7.21 10.69
N PRO A 45 11.79 6.61 11.13
CA PRO A 45 12.70 5.89 10.23
C PRO A 45 12.18 4.52 9.77
N TYR A 46 11.18 3.96 10.45
CA TYR A 46 10.65 2.64 10.17
C TYR A 46 9.18 2.71 9.78
N LEU A 47 8.87 2.11 8.62
CA LEU A 47 7.51 1.83 8.19
C LEU A 47 7.24 0.34 8.37
N VAL A 48 6.25 0.01 9.19
CA VAL A 48 5.80 -1.37 9.41
C VAL A 48 4.41 -1.53 8.83
N MET A 49 4.22 -2.53 7.97
CA MET A 49 2.94 -2.90 7.39
C MET A 49 2.60 -4.33 7.82
N ILE A 50 1.41 -4.53 8.37
CA ILE A 50 0.86 -5.85 8.67
C ILE A 50 -0.06 -6.23 7.51
N VAL A 51 0.34 -7.21 6.72
CA VAL A 51 -0.39 -7.66 5.52
C VAL A 51 -0.48 -9.18 5.47
N LYS A 52 -1.64 -9.69 5.08
CA LYS A 52 -1.88 -11.12 4.88
C LYS A 52 -1.47 -11.52 3.47
N ASN A 53 -0.60 -12.54 3.35
CA ASN A 53 -0.17 -13.06 2.06
C ASN A 53 -1.26 -13.93 1.42
N LEU A 54 -1.99 -13.36 0.46
CA LEU A 54 -3.04 -14.06 -0.29
C LEU A 54 -2.50 -14.91 -1.46
N LYS A 55 -1.17 -15.03 -1.61
CA LYS A 55 -0.50 -15.70 -2.74
C LYS A 55 -0.93 -15.12 -4.11
N LYS A 56 -1.19 -13.82 -4.15
CA LYS A 56 -1.54 -13.04 -5.35
C LYS A 56 -0.53 -11.92 -5.56
N TYR A 57 -0.55 -11.30 -6.74
CA TYR A 57 0.31 -10.14 -7.00
C TYR A 57 0.00 -8.98 -6.05
N PHE A 58 1.04 -8.49 -5.41
CA PHE A 58 1.00 -7.41 -4.44
C PHE A 58 2.18 -6.47 -4.68
N THR A 59 1.91 -5.18 -4.57
CA THR A 59 2.92 -4.13 -4.63
C THR A 59 2.54 -3.03 -3.65
N PHE A 60 3.54 -2.40 -3.03
CA PHE A 60 3.36 -1.15 -2.31
C PHE A 60 4.43 -0.16 -2.72
N GLU A 61 4.09 1.12 -2.62
CA GLU A 61 4.93 2.24 -3.04
C GLU A 61 5.00 3.27 -1.92
N ILE A 62 6.20 3.81 -1.70
CA ILE A 62 6.44 4.93 -0.79
C ILE A 62 7.23 6.01 -1.51
N GLN A 63 6.89 7.26 -1.21
CA GLN A 63 7.64 8.43 -1.64
C GLN A 63 8.35 9.03 -0.43
N ILE A 64 9.66 9.27 -0.57
CA ILE A 64 10.52 9.81 0.47
C ILE A 64 11.15 11.10 -0.05
N LEU A 65 11.20 12.12 0.80
CA LEU A 65 12.00 13.32 0.54
C LEU A 65 13.38 13.12 1.15
N ASP A 66 14.43 13.20 0.34
CA ASP A 66 15.81 13.10 0.82
C ASP A 66 16.36 14.45 1.33
N ASP A 67 17.60 14.42 1.83
CA ASP A 67 18.35 15.57 2.34
C ASP A 67 18.67 16.64 1.27
N LYS A 68 18.53 16.28 -0.01
CA LYS A 68 18.70 17.17 -1.17
C LYS A 68 17.38 17.70 -1.71
N ASN A 69 16.28 17.53 -0.96
CA ASN A 69 14.92 17.86 -1.38
C ASN A 69 14.46 17.14 -2.66
N VAL A 70 15.03 15.97 -2.96
CA VAL A 70 14.62 15.14 -4.10
C VAL A 70 13.59 14.12 -3.62
N ARG A 71 12.47 14.04 -4.35
CA ARG A 71 11.46 13.00 -4.12
C ARG A 71 11.93 11.68 -4.73
N ARG A 72 12.18 10.69 -3.88
CA ARG A 72 12.52 9.32 -4.27
C ARG A 72 11.32 8.42 -4.11
N ARG A 73 11.16 7.49 -5.05
CA ARG A 73 10.09 6.50 -5.03
C ARG A 73 10.69 5.11 -4.84
N PHE A 74 10.28 4.44 -3.77
CA PHE A 74 10.59 3.03 -3.53
C PHE A 74 9.33 2.21 -3.78
N ARG A 75 9.48 1.12 -4.53
CA ARG A 75 8.42 0.17 -4.79
C ARG A 75 8.92 -1.22 -4.44
N ALA A 76 8.13 -1.96 -3.69
CA ALA A 76 8.36 -3.38 -3.45
C ALA A 76 7.19 -4.16 -4.03
N SER A 77 7.50 -5.14 -4.88
CA SER A 77 6.53 -5.98 -5.58
C SER A 77 6.92 -7.44 -5.40
N ASN A 78 5.94 -8.35 -5.30
CA ASN A 78 6.22 -9.78 -5.18
C ASN A 78 6.30 -10.53 -6.53
N PHE A 79 6.40 -9.80 -7.64
CA PHE A 79 6.42 -10.33 -9.02
C PHE A 79 7.54 -9.70 -9.87
N GLN A 80 8.49 -9.01 -9.24
CA GLN A 80 9.66 -8.43 -9.90
C GLN A 80 10.90 -9.10 -9.31
N VAL A 81 11.80 -9.56 -10.19
CA VAL A 81 13.13 -10.07 -9.85
C VAL A 81 14.13 -8.93 -9.88
#